data_AF-A0A2N3A2G1-F1
#
_entry.id   AF-A0A2N3A2G1-F1
#
_cell.length_a   1.000
_cell.length_b   1.000
_cell.length_c   1.000
_cell.angle_alpha   90.00
_cell.angle_beta   90.00
_cell.angle_gamma   90.00
#
_symmetry.space_group_name_H-M   'P 1'
#
loop_
_entity.id
_entity.type
_entity.pdbx_description
1 polymer ?
#
loop_
_entity_poly.entity_id
_entity_poly.type
_entity_poly.pdbx_seq_one_letter_code
_entity_poly.pdbx_strand_id
1 'polypeptide(L)'
;MGDYDKGLSYGNTSLVLGKKLNFKKGIAKSYHNIGNIYDDQGNYDKALKNHFASLKIRETIGDKQGIAISYGNIGGVYLKQGKIAEAKKQSLASLRIAIEIGVKDDIKEAYQTLSLIDSAAGNFKGAYEYHKLFKEINDSIFNVESAEKTVEMTAMYDSEKKETQIKLLEKDKEKQAALAVVEKKKQQTILYSVIGGLFLVLVFAGFMYNRFKVTQKQKHIITEQKHLVEEKHKEITDSINYAERIQRSFLATSEMLDEHLKDYFVFFRPKDVVSGYFYWAAELNPPSGGRGSFHCCINFFDNNLLTFIYRYYRA
;
A
#
# COMPACT_ATOMS: atom_id res chain seq x y z
N MET A 1 46.31 -43.40 -31.30
CA MET A 1 47.60 -42.70 -31.40
C MET A 1 48.18 -42.99 -32.76
N GLY A 2 48.37 -41.96 -33.59
CA GLY A 2 48.89 -42.13 -34.95
C GLY A 2 50.39 -42.47 -34.92
N ASP A 3 50.83 -43.32 -35.84
CA ASP A 3 52.24 -43.60 -36.05
C ASP A 3 52.88 -42.39 -36.76
N TYR A 4 53.21 -41.36 -35.97
CA TYR A 4 53.76 -40.11 -36.48
C TYR A 4 55.07 -40.29 -37.23
N ASP A 5 55.87 -41.29 -36.85
CA ASP A 5 57.15 -41.60 -37.49
C ASP A 5 56.95 -42.11 -38.93
N LYS A 6 55.97 -43.01 -39.14
CA LYS A 6 55.58 -43.39 -40.52
C LYS A 6 55.04 -42.19 -41.30
N GLY A 7 54.21 -41.35 -40.66
CA GLY A 7 53.68 -40.13 -41.30
C GLY A 7 54.79 -39.19 -41.78
N LEU A 8 55.78 -38.92 -40.92
CA LEU A 8 56.95 -38.11 -41.26
C LEU A 8 57.80 -38.78 -42.34
N SER A 9 57.98 -40.10 -42.29
CA SER A 9 58.71 -40.86 -43.31
C SER A 9 58.07 -40.73 -44.70
N TYR A 10 56.74 -40.91 -44.80
CA TYR A 10 56.02 -40.74 -46.05
C TYR A 10 56.01 -39.29 -46.53
N GLY A 11 55.83 -38.32 -45.61
CA GLY A 11 55.90 -36.89 -45.92
C GLY A 11 57.26 -36.49 -46.50
N ASN A 12 58.36 -36.94 -45.90
CA ASN A 12 59.72 -36.67 -46.36
C ASN A 12 60.03 -37.36 -47.68
N THR A 13 59.59 -38.61 -47.86
CA THR A 13 59.77 -39.35 -49.12
C THR A 13 59.04 -38.63 -50.26
N SER A 14 57.79 -38.22 -50.03
CA SER A 14 57.01 -37.42 -50.98
C SER A 14 57.68 -36.08 -51.30
N LEU A 15 58.29 -35.43 -50.29
CA LEU A 15 59.01 -34.18 -50.47
C LEU A 15 60.25 -34.35 -51.37
N VAL A 16 61.03 -35.41 -51.15
CA VAL A 16 62.21 -35.74 -51.97
C VAL A 16 61.79 -36.03 -53.41
N LEU A 17 60.76 -36.84 -53.62
CA LEU A 17 60.25 -37.16 -54.95
C LEU A 17 59.71 -35.91 -55.65
N GLY A 18 58.93 -35.09 -54.95
CA GLY A 18 58.40 -33.83 -55.47
C GLY A 18 59.51 -32.87 -55.92
N LYS A 19 60.62 -32.79 -55.17
CA LYS A 19 61.80 -32.01 -55.57
C LYS A 19 62.47 -32.56 -56.82
N LYS A 20 62.67 -33.88 -56.91
CA LYS A 20 63.25 -34.54 -58.09
C LYS A 20 62.41 -34.30 -59.36
N LEU A 21 61.10 -34.32 -59.23
CA LEU A 21 60.15 -34.11 -60.32
C LEU A 21 59.83 -32.62 -60.56
N ASN A 22 60.42 -31.70 -59.79
CA ASN A 22 60.09 -30.27 -59.76
C ASN A 22 58.57 -29.98 -59.62
N PHE A 23 57.82 -30.87 -58.95
CA PHE A 23 56.38 -30.77 -58.79
C PHE A 23 56.02 -29.87 -57.60
N LYS A 24 56.02 -28.55 -57.83
CA LYS A 24 55.83 -27.52 -56.78
C LYS A 24 54.59 -27.72 -55.91
N LYS A 25 53.44 -28.07 -56.51
CA LYS A 25 52.19 -28.33 -55.76
C LYS A 25 52.33 -29.53 -54.82
N GLY A 26 52.98 -30.60 -55.27
CA GLY A 26 53.30 -31.76 -54.43
C GLY A 26 54.25 -31.42 -53.29
N ILE A 27 55.30 -30.66 -53.56
CA ILE A 27 56.25 -30.18 -52.53
C ILE A 27 55.52 -29.37 -51.45
N ALA A 28 54.64 -28.44 -51.84
CA ALA A 28 53.85 -27.65 -50.90
C ALA A 28 52.93 -28.52 -50.04
N LYS A 29 52.27 -29.51 -50.63
CA LYS A 29 51.40 -30.46 -49.91
C LYS A 29 52.21 -31.32 -48.93
N SER A 30 53.40 -31.78 -49.31
CA SER A 30 54.29 -32.53 -48.40
C SER A 30 54.69 -31.69 -47.20
N TYR A 31 55.11 -30.43 -47.39
CA TYR A 31 55.39 -29.53 -46.28
C TYR A 31 54.17 -29.29 -45.39
N HIS A 32 52.99 -29.08 -45.99
CA HIS A 32 51.75 -28.90 -45.22
C HIS A 32 51.44 -30.11 -44.33
N ASN A 33 51.51 -31.32 -44.87
CA ASN A 33 51.25 -32.56 -44.12
C ASN A 33 52.29 -32.79 -43.00
N ILE A 34 53.57 -32.55 -43.28
CA ILE A 34 54.62 -32.61 -42.25
C ILE A 34 54.34 -31.58 -41.14
N GLY A 35 53.87 -30.39 -41.51
CA GLY A 35 53.46 -29.36 -40.57
C GLY A 35 52.33 -29.83 -39.65
N ASN A 36 51.26 -30.41 -40.19
CA ASN A 36 50.13 -30.94 -39.40
C ASN A 36 50.60 -32.03 -38.43
N ILE A 37 51.49 -32.94 -38.87
CA ILE A 37 52.04 -33.98 -37.99
C ILE A 37 52.80 -33.37 -36.81
N TYR A 38 53.63 -32.35 -37.06
CA TYR A 38 54.33 -31.66 -35.97
C TYR A 38 53.39 -30.86 -35.06
N ASP A 39 52.31 -30.30 -35.59
CA ASP A 39 51.28 -29.63 -34.80
C ASP A 39 50.55 -30.62 -33.88
N ASP A 40 50.19 -31.79 -34.39
CA ASP A 40 49.57 -32.87 -33.61
C ASP A 40 50.50 -33.41 -32.51
N GLN A 41 51.82 -33.38 -32.74
CA GLN A 41 52.84 -33.73 -31.75
C GLN A 41 53.10 -32.60 -30.72
N GLY A 42 52.48 -31.43 -30.88
CA GLY A 42 52.75 -30.24 -30.06
C GLY A 42 54.10 -29.57 -30.36
N ASN A 43 54.79 -29.97 -31.43
CA ASN A 43 56.05 -29.35 -31.87
C ASN A 43 55.79 -28.14 -32.77
N TYR A 44 55.27 -27.08 -32.16
CA TYR A 44 54.76 -25.91 -32.87
C TYR A 44 55.80 -25.18 -33.72
N ASP A 45 57.08 -25.13 -33.31
CA ASP A 45 58.12 -24.45 -34.09
C ASP A 45 58.43 -25.20 -35.39
N LYS A 46 58.47 -26.54 -35.34
CA LYS A 46 58.61 -27.37 -36.55
C LYS A 46 57.34 -27.30 -37.41
N ALA A 47 56.15 -27.25 -36.81
CA ALA A 47 54.90 -27.07 -37.53
C ALA A 47 54.91 -25.76 -38.34
N LEU A 48 55.20 -24.63 -37.69
CA LEU A 48 55.30 -23.31 -38.31
C LEU A 48 56.34 -23.28 -39.44
N LYS A 49 57.54 -23.83 -39.22
CA LYS A 49 58.59 -23.90 -40.24
C LYS A 49 58.09 -24.60 -41.52
N ASN A 50 57.38 -25.70 -41.37
CA ASN A 50 56.83 -26.46 -42.49
C ASN A 50 55.64 -25.75 -43.14
N HIS A 51 54.72 -25.15 -42.37
CA HIS A 51 53.61 -24.38 -42.91
C HIS A 51 54.07 -23.13 -43.68
N PHE A 52 55.08 -22.40 -43.20
CA PHE A 52 55.66 -21.26 -43.93
C PHE A 52 56.39 -21.71 -45.20
N ALA A 53 57.07 -22.86 -45.20
CA ALA A 53 57.67 -23.42 -46.41
C ALA A 53 56.59 -23.80 -47.45
N SER A 54 55.47 -24.37 -47.01
CA SER A 54 54.32 -24.65 -47.87
C SER A 54 53.70 -23.37 -48.43
N LEU A 55 53.47 -22.36 -47.58
CA LEU A 55 52.92 -21.05 -47.93
C LEU A 55 53.74 -20.38 -49.04
N LYS A 56 55.06 -20.27 -48.85
CA LYS A 56 55.96 -19.62 -49.82
C LYS A 56 55.88 -20.25 -51.20
N ILE A 57 55.76 -21.58 -51.27
CA ILE A 57 55.64 -22.28 -52.56
C ILE A 57 54.26 -22.03 -53.16
N ARG A 58 53.19 -22.10 -52.37
CA ARG A 58 51.81 -21.83 -52.80
C ARG A 58 51.64 -20.41 -53.34
N GLU A 59 52.28 -19.42 -52.70
CA GLU A 59 52.37 -18.04 -53.21
C GLU A 59 53.08 -17.98 -54.57
N THR A 60 54.21 -18.67 -54.71
CA THR A 60 54.99 -18.71 -55.97
C THR A 60 54.19 -19.29 -57.13
N ILE A 61 53.32 -20.28 -56.88
CA ILE A 61 52.51 -20.93 -57.91
C ILE A 61 51.08 -20.38 -58.03
N GLY A 62 50.71 -19.36 -57.25
CA GLY A 62 49.38 -18.76 -57.27
C GLY A 62 48.25 -19.66 -56.75
N ASP A 63 48.54 -20.65 -55.89
CA ASP A 63 47.54 -21.57 -55.31
C ASP A 63 46.75 -20.87 -54.19
N LYS A 64 45.76 -20.05 -54.55
CA LYS A 64 44.98 -19.24 -53.59
C LYS A 64 44.34 -20.07 -52.48
N GLN A 65 43.76 -21.22 -52.81
CA GLN A 65 43.16 -22.10 -51.80
C GLN A 65 44.23 -22.64 -50.85
N GLY A 66 45.36 -23.13 -51.39
CA GLY A 66 46.49 -23.55 -50.58
C GLY A 66 47.03 -22.44 -49.69
N ILE A 67 47.09 -21.20 -50.17
CA ILE A 67 47.52 -20.03 -49.40
C ILE A 67 46.57 -19.80 -48.21
N ALA A 68 45.25 -19.82 -48.43
CA ALA A 68 44.26 -19.69 -47.36
C ALA A 68 44.45 -20.79 -46.30
N ILE A 69 44.51 -22.06 -46.71
CA ILE A 69 44.74 -23.20 -45.82
C ILE A 69 46.04 -23.02 -45.02
N SER A 70 47.14 -22.60 -45.67
CA SER A 70 48.40 -22.34 -44.96
C SER A 70 48.24 -21.27 -43.88
N TYR A 71 47.59 -20.15 -44.18
CA TYR A 71 47.32 -19.09 -43.21
C TYR A 71 46.46 -19.57 -42.04
N GLY A 72 45.42 -20.36 -42.30
CA GLY A 72 44.55 -20.94 -41.27
C GLY A 72 45.32 -21.83 -40.30
N ASN A 73 46.15 -22.73 -40.82
CA ASN A 73 46.98 -23.63 -39.99
C ASN A 73 48.02 -22.87 -39.17
N ILE A 74 48.69 -21.87 -39.77
CA ILE A 74 49.63 -21.00 -39.03
C ILE A 74 48.89 -20.27 -37.90
N GLY A 75 47.67 -19.77 -38.16
CA GLY A 75 46.82 -19.14 -37.15
C GLY A 75 46.47 -20.08 -36.00
N GLY A 76 46.08 -21.33 -36.33
CA GLY A 76 45.80 -22.37 -35.34
C GLY A 76 47.01 -22.72 -34.47
N VAL A 77 48.20 -22.85 -35.07
CA VAL A 77 49.44 -23.12 -34.32
C VAL A 77 49.79 -21.96 -33.38
N TYR A 78 49.65 -20.70 -33.84
CA TYR A 78 49.86 -19.54 -32.98
C TYR A 78 48.86 -19.46 -31.82
N LEU A 79 47.60 -19.84 -32.05
CA LEU A 79 46.60 -19.92 -30.98
C LEU A 79 47.02 -20.93 -29.92
N LYS A 80 47.49 -22.12 -30.31
CA LYS A 80 48.00 -23.15 -29.38
C LYS A 80 49.25 -22.68 -28.62
N GLN A 81 50.06 -21.80 -29.20
CA GLN A 81 51.18 -21.13 -28.51
C GLN A 81 50.75 -19.96 -27.60
N GLY A 82 49.46 -19.59 -27.56
CA GLY A 82 48.96 -18.43 -26.82
C GLY A 82 49.28 -17.07 -27.48
N LYS A 83 49.80 -17.07 -28.71
CA LYS A 83 50.15 -15.86 -29.48
C LYS A 83 48.92 -15.32 -30.20
N ILE A 84 48.02 -14.72 -29.43
CA ILE A 84 46.68 -14.31 -29.87
C ILE A 84 46.71 -13.32 -31.03
N ALA A 85 47.58 -12.31 -31.00
CA ALA A 85 47.65 -11.27 -32.02
C ALA A 85 48.11 -11.83 -33.38
N GLU A 86 49.13 -12.69 -33.36
CA GLU A 86 49.64 -13.39 -34.53
C GLU A 86 48.61 -14.38 -35.06
N ALA A 87 47.97 -15.15 -34.19
CA ALA A 87 46.88 -16.06 -34.57
C ALA A 87 45.78 -15.31 -35.32
N LYS A 88 45.30 -14.20 -34.76
CA LYS A 88 44.24 -13.38 -35.36
C LYS A 88 44.65 -12.83 -36.73
N LYS A 89 45.88 -12.31 -36.86
CA LYS A 89 46.39 -11.78 -38.13
C LYS A 89 46.39 -12.85 -39.23
N GLN A 90 46.87 -14.05 -38.92
CA GLN A 90 46.97 -15.14 -39.90
C GLN A 90 45.58 -15.69 -40.25
N SER A 91 44.69 -15.90 -39.26
CA SER A 91 43.32 -16.37 -39.51
C SER A 91 42.48 -15.36 -40.30
N LEU A 92 42.66 -14.04 -40.10
CA LEU A 92 42.01 -13.02 -40.93
C LEU A 92 42.54 -13.03 -42.37
N ALA A 93 43.84 -13.27 -42.57
CA ALA A 93 44.39 -13.43 -43.91
C ALA A 93 43.81 -14.66 -44.62
N SER A 94 43.66 -15.78 -43.90
CA SER A 94 42.97 -16.98 -44.37
C SER A 94 41.53 -16.67 -44.79
N LEU A 95 40.76 -16.06 -43.90
CA LEU A 95 39.35 -15.71 -44.14
C LEU A 95 39.18 -14.83 -45.37
N ARG A 96 40.00 -13.79 -45.51
CA ARG A 96 39.94 -12.86 -46.64
C ARG A 96 40.09 -13.59 -47.98
N ILE A 97 41.06 -14.51 -48.07
CA ILE A 97 41.31 -15.28 -49.29
C ILE A 97 40.20 -16.31 -49.50
N ALA A 98 39.75 -16.98 -48.45
CA ALA A 98 38.65 -17.96 -48.50
C ALA A 98 37.34 -17.33 -49.05
N ILE A 99 37.02 -16.10 -48.61
CA ILE A 99 35.91 -15.31 -49.15
C ILE A 99 36.15 -14.96 -50.62
N GLU A 100 37.35 -14.53 -50.99
CA GLU A 100 37.70 -14.18 -52.37
C GLU A 100 37.52 -15.35 -53.35
N ILE A 101 37.87 -16.57 -52.92
CA ILE A 101 37.72 -17.78 -53.76
C ILE A 101 36.34 -18.43 -53.64
N GLY A 102 35.53 -18.04 -52.65
CA GLY A 102 34.18 -18.58 -52.44
C GLY A 102 34.11 -20.02 -51.93
N VAL A 103 35.19 -20.57 -51.37
CA VAL A 103 35.21 -21.94 -50.83
C VAL A 103 34.61 -21.94 -49.43
N LYS A 104 33.37 -22.42 -49.32
CA LYS A 104 32.60 -22.37 -48.07
C LYS A 104 33.26 -23.11 -46.90
N ASP A 105 33.90 -24.25 -47.16
CA ASP A 105 34.59 -25.01 -46.11
C ASP A 105 35.76 -24.23 -45.48
N ASP A 106 36.56 -23.55 -46.30
CA ASP A 106 37.67 -22.73 -45.83
C ASP A 106 37.16 -21.51 -45.04
N ILE A 107 36.04 -20.91 -45.47
CA ILE A 107 35.36 -19.82 -44.73
C ILE A 107 34.87 -20.32 -43.37
N LYS A 108 34.24 -21.49 -43.33
CA LYS A 108 33.75 -22.15 -42.12
C LYS A 108 34.89 -22.38 -41.12
N GLU A 109 35.99 -23.00 -41.57
CA GLU A 109 37.16 -23.25 -40.71
C GLU A 109 37.78 -21.95 -40.18
N ALA A 110 37.84 -20.91 -41.01
CA ALA A 110 38.35 -19.61 -40.59
C ALA A 110 37.47 -18.93 -39.53
N TYR A 111 36.13 -18.97 -39.67
CA TYR A 111 35.22 -18.46 -38.63
C TYR A 111 35.31 -19.23 -37.33
N GLN A 112 35.39 -20.56 -37.38
CA GLN A 112 35.58 -21.38 -36.18
C GLN A 112 36.88 -20.99 -35.46
N THR A 113 37.98 -20.85 -36.20
CA THR A 113 39.27 -20.47 -35.63
C THR A 113 39.25 -19.06 -35.04
N LEU A 114 38.65 -18.09 -35.73
CA LEU A 114 38.52 -16.71 -35.22
C LEU A 114 37.64 -16.62 -33.97
N SER A 115 36.60 -17.44 -33.87
CA SER A 115 35.77 -17.54 -32.67
C SER A 115 36.57 -18.05 -31.46
N LEU A 116 37.41 -19.08 -31.67
CA LEU A 116 38.32 -19.59 -30.64
C LEU A 116 39.39 -18.55 -30.24
N ILE A 117 39.94 -17.82 -31.22
CA ILE A 117 40.91 -16.74 -30.96
C ILE A 117 40.29 -15.62 -30.12
N ASP A 118 39.10 -15.15 -30.49
CA ASP A 118 38.43 -14.08 -29.74
C ASP A 118 38.00 -14.54 -28.34
N SER A 119 37.62 -15.82 -28.19
CA SER A 119 37.34 -16.41 -26.87
C SER A 119 38.59 -16.42 -26.00
N ALA A 120 39.74 -16.87 -26.55
CA ALA A 120 41.02 -16.88 -25.85
C ALA A 120 41.55 -15.47 -25.53
N ALA A 121 41.15 -14.46 -26.31
CA ALA A 121 41.46 -13.05 -26.06
C ALA A 121 40.55 -12.40 -25.00
N GLY A 122 39.49 -13.09 -24.53
CA GLY A 122 38.45 -12.52 -23.67
C GLY A 122 37.43 -11.63 -24.40
N ASN A 123 37.48 -11.57 -25.74
CA ASN A 123 36.52 -10.84 -26.56
C ASN A 123 35.28 -11.70 -26.86
N PHE A 124 34.45 -11.94 -25.85
CA PHE A 124 33.27 -12.82 -25.98
C PHE A 124 32.26 -12.35 -27.01
N LYS A 125 32.13 -11.03 -27.22
CA LYS A 125 31.25 -10.47 -28.25
C LYS A 125 31.73 -10.87 -29.65
N GLY A 126 33.02 -10.67 -29.95
CA GLY A 126 33.59 -11.09 -31.24
C GLY A 126 33.53 -12.60 -31.44
N ALA A 127 33.79 -13.37 -30.37
CA ALA A 127 33.68 -14.82 -30.40
C ALA A 127 32.27 -15.30 -30.78
N TYR A 128 31.24 -14.67 -30.21
CA TYR A 128 29.84 -14.95 -30.51
C TYR A 128 29.50 -14.61 -31.98
N GLU A 129 29.91 -13.44 -32.47
CA GLU A 129 29.66 -13.05 -33.87
C GLU A 129 30.30 -14.04 -34.86
N TYR A 130 31.57 -14.41 -34.64
CA TYR A 130 32.23 -15.41 -35.50
C TYR A 130 31.62 -16.80 -35.35
N HIS A 131 31.17 -17.18 -34.15
CA HIS A 131 30.45 -18.45 -33.96
C HIS A 131 29.13 -18.49 -34.71
N LYS A 132 28.38 -17.38 -34.71
CA LYS A 132 27.14 -17.23 -35.46
C LYS A 132 27.38 -17.37 -36.96
N LEU A 133 28.40 -16.67 -37.50
CA LEU A 133 28.78 -16.79 -38.91
C LEU A 133 29.23 -18.21 -39.28
N PHE A 134 29.95 -18.89 -38.39
CA PHE A 134 30.29 -20.31 -38.54
C PHE A 134 29.04 -21.19 -38.64
N LYS A 135 28.02 -20.97 -37.80
CA LYS A 135 26.76 -21.73 -37.85
C LYS A 135 26.01 -21.50 -39.16
N GLU A 136 25.87 -20.25 -39.58
CA GLU A 136 25.18 -19.90 -40.83
C GLU A 136 25.83 -20.57 -42.05
N ILE A 137 27.17 -20.55 -42.14
CA ILE A 137 27.87 -21.21 -43.25
C ILE A 137 27.84 -22.73 -43.15
N ASN A 138 27.91 -23.29 -41.93
CA ASN A 138 27.82 -24.73 -41.71
C ASN A 138 26.45 -25.27 -42.13
N ASP A 139 25.36 -24.59 -41.76
CA ASP A 139 24.01 -24.95 -42.17
C ASP A 139 23.84 -24.84 -43.70
N SER A 140 24.50 -23.86 -44.33
CA SER A 140 24.55 -23.73 -45.80
C SER A 140 25.30 -24.87 -46.50
N ILE A 141 26.26 -25.53 -45.83
CA ILE A 141 27.03 -26.66 -46.38
C ILE A 141 26.28 -27.98 -46.18
N PHE A 142 25.62 -28.17 -45.03
CA PHE A 142 25.08 -29.46 -44.58
C PHE A 142 23.54 -29.57 -44.63
N ASN A 143 22.87 -28.88 -45.56
CA ASN A 143 21.40 -28.83 -45.68
C ASN A 143 20.70 -30.17 -46.07
N VAL A 144 21.04 -31.28 -45.40
CA VAL A 144 20.28 -32.54 -45.38
C VAL A 144 20.24 -33.20 -43.98
N GLU A 145 21.13 -32.90 -43.01
CA GLU A 145 21.28 -33.81 -41.84
C GLU A 145 21.48 -33.16 -40.45
N SER A 146 21.16 -31.87 -40.27
CA SER A 146 21.30 -31.17 -38.96
C SER A 146 19.98 -30.83 -38.28
N ALA A 147 18.84 -31.30 -38.80
CA ALA A 147 17.52 -30.99 -38.26
C ALA A 147 17.37 -31.43 -36.79
N GLU A 148 17.91 -32.58 -36.40
CA GLU A 148 17.73 -33.12 -35.04
C GLU A 148 18.45 -32.31 -33.96
N LYS A 149 19.73 -31.97 -34.18
CA LYS A 149 20.52 -31.21 -33.19
C LYS A 149 20.13 -29.75 -33.11
N THR A 150 19.69 -29.16 -34.22
CA THR A 150 19.15 -27.80 -34.21
C THR A 150 17.79 -27.79 -33.55
N VAL A 151 16.91 -28.77 -33.78
CA VAL A 151 15.63 -28.90 -33.06
C VAL A 151 15.85 -29.14 -31.57
N GLU A 152 16.82 -29.95 -31.16
CA GLU A 152 17.13 -30.17 -29.74
C GLU A 152 17.69 -28.88 -29.10
N MET A 153 18.60 -28.18 -29.77
CA MET A 153 19.19 -26.94 -29.27
C MET A 153 18.20 -25.76 -29.27
N THR A 154 17.34 -25.62 -30.29
CA THR A 154 16.27 -24.62 -30.31
C THR A 154 15.18 -24.96 -29.30
N ALA A 155 14.85 -26.24 -29.12
CA ALA A 155 13.95 -26.68 -28.06
C ALA A 155 14.52 -26.40 -26.67
N MET A 156 15.83 -26.59 -26.43
CA MET A 156 16.48 -26.23 -25.16
C MET A 156 16.49 -24.72 -24.93
N TYR A 157 16.86 -23.92 -25.93
CA TYR A 157 16.85 -22.45 -25.82
C TYR A 157 15.42 -21.90 -25.62
N ASP A 158 14.44 -22.42 -26.36
CA ASP A 158 13.04 -22.04 -26.20
C ASP A 158 12.48 -22.54 -24.86
N SER A 159 12.94 -23.69 -24.35
CA SER A 159 12.60 -24.20 -23.03
C SER A 159 13.16 -23.30 -21.93
N GLU A 160 14.43 -22.91 -22.00
CA GLU A 160 15.07 -22.02 -21.02
C GLU A 160 14.44 -20.61 -21.03
N LYS A 161 14.11 -20.09 -22.22
CA LYS A 161 13.39 -18.82 -22.36
C LYS A 161 11.96 -18.90 -21.81
N LYS A 162 11.25 -20.00 -22.07
CA LYS A 162 9.91 -20.26 -21.51
C LYS A 162 9.97 -20.43 -20.00
N GLU A 163 10.97 -21.12 -19.46
CA GLU A 163 11.15 -21.31 -18.02
C GLU A 163 11.42 -19.99 -17.31
N THR A 164 12.23 -19.13 -17.93
CA THR A 164 12.47 -17.77 -17.43
C THR A 164 11.20 -16.91 -17.46
N GLN A 165 10.41 -17.00 -18.54
CA GLN A 165 9.10 -16.33 -18.61
C GLN A 165 8.10 -16.87 -17.59
N ILE A 166 8.05 -18.19 -17.37
CA ILE A 166 7.19 -18.83 -16.37
C ILE A 166 7.58 -18.36 -14.98
N LYS A 167 8.87 -18.32 -14.63
CA LYS A 167 9.37 -17.78 -13.36
C LYS A 167 8.97 -16.32 -13.15
N LEU A 168 9.04 -15.48 -14.19
CA LEU A 168 8.57 -14.09 -14.13
C LEU A 168 7.05 -14.00 -13.92
N LEU A 169 6.27 -14.79 -14.65
CA LEU A 169 4.81 -14.88 -14.51
C LEU A 169 4.39 -15.42 -13.14
N GLU A 170 5.10 -16.40 -12.59
CA GLU A 170 4.88 -16.94 -11.26
C GLU A 170 5.16 -15.89 -10.20
N LYS A 171 6.27 -15.16 -10.32
CA LYS A 171 6.60 -14.06 -9.41
C LYS A 171 5.56 -12.94 -9.47
N ASP A 172 5.04 -12.61 -10.65
CA ASP A 172 3.96 -11.65 -10.81
C ASP A 172 2.63 -12.16 -10.23
N LYS A 173 2.31 -13.44 -10.40
CA LYS A 173 1.14 -14.09 -9.77
C LYS A 173 1.24 -14.11 -8.25
N GLU A 174 2.41 -14.44 -7.70
CA GLU A 174 2.67 -14.41 -6.25
C GLU A 174 2.50 -13.00 -5.70
N LYS A 175 3.02 -11.98 -6.40
CA LYS A 175 2.85 -10.58 -6.04
C LYS A 175 1.38 -10.15 -6.09
N GLN A 176 0.64 -10.56 -7.12
CA GLN A 176 -0.81 -10.29 -7.22
C GLN A 176 -1.61 -11.01 -6.13
N ALA A 177 -1.29 -12.27 -5.82
CA ALA A 177 -1.92 -13.02 -4.74
C ALA A 177 -1.65 -12.37 -3.37
N ALA A 178 -0.41 -11.92 -3.13
CA ALA A 178 -0.05 -11.19 -1.92
C ALA A 178 -0.83 -9.86 -1.79
N LEU A 179 -0.94 -9.10 -2.88
CA LEU A 179 -1.74 -7.86 -2.92
C LEU A 179 -3.23 -8.13 -2.67
N ALA A 180 -3.80 -9.18 -3.27
CA ALA A 180 -5.19 -9.57 -3.05
C ALA A 180 -5.47 -9.98 -1.59
N VAL A 181 -4.52 -10.67 -0.93
CA VAL A 181 -4.62 -10.97 0.51
C VAL A 181 -4.61 -9.69 1.35
N VAL A 182 -3.76 -8.72 1.00
CA VAL A 182 -3.72 -7.41 1.67
C VAL A 182 -5.01 -6.63 1.48
N GLU A 183 -5.55 -6.57 0.26
CA GLU A 183 -6.83 -5.91 -0.04
C GLU A 183 -7.99 -6.56 0.71
N LYS A 184 -8.05 -7.89 0.77
CA LYS A 184 -9.07 -8.63 1.53
C LYS A 184 -8.99 -8.33 3.02
N LYS A 185 -7.79 -8.30 3.61
CA LYS A 185 -7.59 -7.89 5.01
C LYS A 185 -8.05 -6.44 5.24
N LYS A 186 -7.72 -5.52 4.32
CA LYS A 186 -8.17 -4.12 4.39
C LYS A 186 -9.70 -4.01 4.36
N GLN A 187 -10.37 -4.76 3.49
CA GLN A 187 -11.84 -4.80 3.43
C GLN A 187 -12.45 -5.34 4.73
N GLN A 188 -11.88 -6.40 5.32
CA GLN A 188 -12.34 -6.94 6.61
C GLN A 188 -12.20 -5.93 7.74
N THR A 189 -11.06 -5.24 7.83
CA THR A 189 -10.85 -4.17 8.82
C THR A 189 -11.87 -3.05 8.67
N ILE A 190 -12.15 -2.62 7.44
CA ILE A 190 -13.18 -1.60 7.16
C ILE A 190 -14.56 -2.11 7.62
N LEU A 191 -14.95 -3.33 7.25
CA LEU A 191 -16.23 -3.92 7.65
C LEU A 191 -16.40 -3.96 9.17
N TYR A 192 -15.40 -4.45 9.90
CA TYR A 192 -15.47 -4.49 11.37
C TYR A 192 -15.52 -3.10 11.99
N SER A 193 -14.81 -2.11 11.41
CA SER A 193 -14.87 -0.74 11.90
C SER A 193 -16.27 -0.12 11.73
N VAL A 194 -16.96 -0.42 10.61
CA VAL A 194 -18.34 0.03 10.37
C VAL A 194 -19.33 -0.65 11.31
N ILE A 195 -19.23 -1.97 11.50
CA ILE A 195 -20.09 -2.72 12.44
C ILE A 195 -19.89 -2.22 13.88
N GLY A 196 -18.63 -2.02 14.30
CA GLY A 196 -18.30 -1.47 15.61
C GLY A 196 -18.85 -0.06 15.82
N GLY A 197 -18.76 0.79 14.80
CA GLY A 197 -19.37 2.12 14.82
C GLY A 197 -20.89 2.09 14.96
N LEU A 198 -21.57 1.25 14.16
CA LEU A 198 -23.02 1.08 14.25
C LEU A 198 -23.46 0.55 15.62
N PHE A 199 -22.71 -0.41 16.17
CA PHE A 199 -22.97 -0.95 17.51
C PHE A 199 -22.85 0.14 18.58
N LEU A 200 -21.81 0.98 18.53
CA LEU A 200 -21.66 2.11 19.45
C LEU A 200 -22.81 3.11 19.35
N VAL A 201 -23.29 3.40 18.14
CA VAL A 201 -24.46 4.26 17.93
C VAL A 201 -25.71 3.64 18.54
N LEU A 202 -25.92 2.32 18.40
CA LEU A 202 -27.06 1.62 19.02
C LEU A 202 -26.98 1.61 20.55
N VAL A 203 -25.80 1.38 21.12
CA VAL A 203 -25.58 1.46 22.57
C VAL A 203 -25.88 2.88 23.08
N PHE A 204 -25.39 3.90 22.37
CA PHE A 204 -25.65 5.29 22.71
C PHE A 204 -27.13 5.65 22.57
N ALA A 205 -27.81 5.18 21.52
CA ALA A 205 -29.24 5.37 21.32
C ALA A 205 -30.05 4.69 22.43
N GLY A 206 -29.68 3.47 22.83
CA GLY A 206 -30.30 2.76 23.96
C GLY A 206 -30.09 3.49 25.29
N PHE A 207 -28.88 4.01 25.53
CA PHE A 207 -28.60 4.86 26.69
C PHE A 207 -29.46 6.12 26.68
N MET A 208 -29.53 6.83 25.54
CA MET A 208 -30.34 8.03 25.37
C MET A 208 -31.83 7.74 25.54
N TYR A 209 -32.32 6.60 25.04
CA TYR A 209 -33.71 6.18 25.21
C TYR A 209 -34.03 5.89 26.68
N ASN A 210 -33.16 5.18 27.40
CA ASN A 210 -33.31 4.96 28.83
C ASN A 210 -33.30 6.28 29.61
N ARG A 211 -32.37 7.18 29.30
CA ARG A 211 -32.32 8.53 29.87
C ARG A 211 -33.62 9.28 29.61
N PHE A 212 -34.10 9.29 28.38
CA PHE A 212 -35.36 9.94 28.01
C PHE A 212 -36.55 9.39 28.79
N LYS A 213 -36.67 8.05 28.90
CA LYS A 213 -37.75 7.40 29.65
C LYS A 213 -37.71 7.74 31.14
N VAL A 214 -36.53 7.80 31.75
CA VAL A 214 -36.35 8.24 33.15
C VAL A 214 -36.76 9.70 33.31
N THR A 215 -36.30 10.58 32.41
CA THR A 215 -36.66 12.01 32.44
C THR A 215 -38.17 12.23 32.31
N GLN A 216 -38.87 11.46 31.45
CA GLN A 216 -40.33 11.57 31.33
C GLN A 216 -41.07 11.15 32.60
N LYS A 217 -40.64 10.04 33.24
CA LYS A 217 -41.20 9.63 34.53
C LYS A 217 -40.97 10.68 35.61
N GLN A 218 -39.76 11.23 35.70
CA GLN A 218 -39.44 12.30 36.63
C GLN A 218 -40.28 13.55 36.37
N LYS A 219 -40.48 13.94 35.11
CA LYS A 219 -41.36 15.06 34.75
C LYS A 219 -42.79 14.84 35.22
N HIS A 220 -43.35 13.64 35.02
CA HIS A 220 -44.72 13.34 35.45
C HIS A 220 -44.88 13.47 36.98
N ILE A 221 -43.95 12.87 37.75
CA ILE A 221 -43.94 12.96 39.22
C ILE A 221 -43.81 14.42 39.67
N ILE A 222 -42.91 15.21 39.05
CA ILE A 222 -42.74 16.62 39.35
C ILE A 222 -44.03 17.41 39.05
N THR A 223 -44.71 17.11 37.95
CA THR A 223 -45.98 17.77 37.58
C THR A 223 -47.08 17.45 38.60
N GLU A 224 -47.21 16.19 39.04
CA GLU A 224 -48.18 15.80 40.07
C GLU A 224 -47.88 16.49 41.42
N GLN A 225 -46.62 16.46 41.87
CA GLN A 225 -46.22 17.16 43.09
C GLN A 225 -46.47 18.66 42.99
N LYS A 226 -46.22 19.26 41.82
CA LYS A 226 -46.50 20.68 41.58
C LYS A 226 -47.99 20.98 41.69
N HIS A 227 -48.86 20.17 41.09
CA HIS A 227 -50.31 20.32 41.21
C HIS A 227 -50.79 20.20 42.66
N LEU A 228 -50.27 19.24 43.41
CA LEU A 228 -50.61 19.07 44.83
C LEU A 228 -50.20 20.30 45.66
N VAL A 229 -49.00 20.83 45.40
CA VAL A 229 -48.51 22.04 46.07
C VAL A 229 -49.35 23.26 45.69
N GLU A 230 -49.73 23.40 44.41
CA GLU A 230 -50.61 24.50 43.95
C GLU A 230 -52.01 24.41 44.58
N GLU A 231 -52.59 23.21 44.68
CA GLU A 231 -53.88 22.98 45.34
C GLU A 231 -53.80 23.32 46.83
N LYS A 232 -52.78 22.83 47.53
CA LYS A 232 -52.53 23.19 48.94
C LYS A 232 -52.34 24.69 49.13
N HIS A 233 -51.60 25.33 48.22
CA HIS A 233 -51.39 26.77 48.28
C HIS A 233 -52.71 27.54 48.04
N LYS A 234 -53.56 27.05 47.13
CA LYS A 234 -54.89 27.59 46.91
C LYS A 234 -55.81 27.42 48.12
N GLU A 235 -55.87 26.23 48.72
CA GLU A 235 -56.64 25.98 49.95
C GLU A 235 -56.21 26.92 51.08
N ILE A 236 -54.91 27.08 51.29
CA ILE A 236 -54.35 28.00 52.29
C ILE A 236 -54.75 29.44 51.96
N THR A 237 -54.63 29.86 50.71
CA THR A 237 -55.00 31.21 50.27
C THR A 237 -56.50 31.48 50.45
N ASP A 238 -57.36 30.52 50.08
CA ASP A 238 -58.80 30.61 50.24
C ASP A 238 -59.18 30.64 51.73
N SER A 239 -58.48 29.88 52.58
CA SER A 239 -58.65 29.93 54.04
C SER A 239 -58.27 31.29 54.63
N ILE A 240 -57.15 31.87 54.18
CA ILE A 240 -56.73 33.23 54.58
C ILE A 240 -57.78 34.27 54.13
N ASN A 241 -58.24 34.22 52.88
CA ASN A 241 -59.26 35.13 52.36
C ASN A 241 -60.60 34.97 53.09
N TYR A 242 -60.99 33.74 53.44
CA TYR A 242 -62.19 33.47 54.21
C TYR A 242 -62.10 34.05 55.63
N ALA A 243 -60.98 33.83 56.31
CA ALA A 243 -60.71 34.43 57.61
C ALA A 243 -60.75 35.97 57.53
N GLU A 244 -60.20 36.55 56.46
CA GLU A 244 -60.26 38.00 56.21
C GLU A 244 -61.70 38.49 56.07
N ARG A 245 -62.53 37.77 55.32
CA ARG A 245 -63.95 38.13 55.10
C ARG A 245 -64.74 38.08 56.40
N ILE A 246 -64.56 37.05 57.22
CA ILE A 246 -65.15 36.98 58.56
C ILE A 246 -64.70 38.18 59.38
N GLN A 247 -63.39 38.42 59.45
CA GLN A 247 -62.84 39.53 60.24
C GLN A 247 -63.44 40.86 59.80
N ARG A 248 -63.50 41.15 58.50
CA ARG A 248 -64.12 42.36 57.94
C ARG A 248 -65.62 42.49 58.21
N SER A 249 -66.36 41.38 58.30
CA SER A 249 -67.80 41.42 58.60
C SER A 249 -68.14 41.78 60.05
N PHE A 250 -67.25 41.48 60.99
CA PHE A 250 -67.42 41.89 62.40
C PHE A 250 -66.91 43.29 62.67
N LEU A 251 -65.89 43.72 61.93
CA LEU A 251 -65.33 45.07 62.03
C LEU A 251 -66.37 46.10 61.61
N ALA A 252 -66.68 47.04 62.51
CA ALA A 252 -67.49 48.20 62.18
C ALA A 252 -66.82 49.00 61.04
N THR A 253 -67.59 49.35 60.02
CA THR A 253 -67.09 50.17 58.91
C THR A 253 -66.79 51.58 59.41
N SER A 254 -65.84 52.26 58.77
CA SER A 254 -65.55 53.67 59.08
C SER A 254 -66.80 54.53 58.95
N GLU A 255 -67.66 54.28 57.96
CA GLU A 255 -68.94 54.99 57.82
C GLU A 255 -69.86 54.82 59.04
N MET A 256 -70.03 53.60 59.55
CA MET A 256 -70.84 53.37 60.75
C MET A 256 -70.25 54.08 61.97
N LEU A 257 -68.92 54.05 62.11
CA LEU A 257 -68.22 54.72 63.21
C LEU A 257 -68.32 56.25 63.07
N ASP A 258 -68.12 56.81 61.88
CA ASP A 258 -68.17 58.25 61.60
C ASP A 258 -69.58 58.82 61.80
N GLU A 259 -70.63 58.07 61.44
CA GLU A 259 -72.03 58.51 61.59
C GLU A 259 -72.47 58.54 63.07
N HIS A 260 -72.02 57.58 63.88
CA HIS A 260 -72.53 57.39 65.24
C HIS A 260 -71.55 57.84 66.35
N LEU A 261 -70.25 57.97 66.05
CA LEU A 261 -69.21 58.43 66.97
C LEU A 261 -68.55 59.69 66.40
N LYS A 262 -68.86 60.85 66.97
CA LYS A 262 -68.32 62.15 66.52
C LYS A 262 -66.80 62.28 66.67
N ASP A 263 -66.21 61.65 67.70
CA ASP A 263 -64.78 61.64 67.97
C ASP A 263 -64.35 60.23 68.39
N TYR A 264 -63.59 59.54 67.54
CA TYR A 264 -62.98 58.24 67.85
C TYR A 264 -61.56 58.15 67.26
N PHE A 265 -60.74 57.23 67.75
CA PHE A 265 -59.47 56.87 67.14
C PHE A 265 -59.29 55.35 67.15
N VAL A 266 -58.61 54.81 66.14
CA VAL A 266 -58.28 53.39 66.07
C VAL A 266 -56.93 53.16 66.73
N PHE A 267 -56.91 52.51 67.89
CA PHE A 267 -55.67 52.25 68.64
C PHE A 267 -54.77 51.19 67.99
N PHE A 268 -55.35 50.19 67.31
CA PHE A 268 -54.61 49.11 66.67
C PHE A 268 -55.34 48.58 65.43
N ARG A 269 -54.62 48.39 64.32
CA ARG A 269 -55.09 47.72 63.10
C ARG A 269 -54.12 46.57 62.80
N PRO A 270 -54.58 45.30 62.81
CA PRO A 270 -53.73 44.16 62.46
C PRO A 270 -53.16 44.33 61.04
N LYS A 271 -51.88 43.98 60.86
CA LYS A 271 -51.22 44.02 59.55
C LYS A 271 -51.56 42.80 58.69
N ASP A 272 -51.73 41.65 59.33
CA ASP A 272 -52.03 40.37 58.70
C ASP A 272 -53.29 39.75 59.32
N VAL A 273 -54.00 38.94 58.52
CA VAL A 273 -55.19 38.20 58.95
C VAL A 273 -54.73 37.01 59.81
N VAL A 274 -54.88 37.12 61.12
CA VAL A 274 -54.52 36.05 62.05
C VAL A 274 -55.77 35.62 62.83
N SER A 275 -56.05 34.33 62.85
CA SER A 275 -57.14 33.75 63.65
C SER A 275 -56.94 34.10 65.13
N GLY A 276 -57.79 34.96 65.73
CA GLY A 276 -57.76 35.13 67.18
C GLY A 276 -58.26 36.46 67.76
N TYR A 277 -58.44 37.54 66.98
CA TYR A 277 -58.87 38.83 67.53
C TYR A 277 -59.92 39.52 66.65
N PHE A 278 -61.10 39.78 67.21
CA PHE A 278 -62.24 40.41 66.53
C PHE A 278 -62.69 41.66 67.29
N TYR A 279 -63.00 42.74 66.57
CA TYR A 279 -63.59 43.95 67.12
C TYR A 279 -64.97 44.10 66.51
N TRP A 280 -65.99 44.42 67.32
CA TRP A 280 -67.34 44.69 66.84
C TRP A 280 -67.96 45.86 67.61
N ALA A 281 -68.91 46.55 66.99
CA ALA A 281 -69.69 47.62 67.61
C ALA A 281 -71.15 47.44 67.23
N ALA A 282 -72.08 47.74 68.14
CA ALA A 282 -73.52 47.66 67.87
C ALA A 282 -74.27 48.85 68.49
N GLU A 283 -75.34 49.25 67.79
CA GLU A 283 -76.32 50.20 68.30
C GLU A 283 -77.29 49.50 69.26
N LEU A 284 -77.45 50.03 70.47
CA LEU A 284 -78.45 49.55 71.41
C LEU A 284 -79.61 50.56 71.48
N ASN A 285 -80.77 50.15 70.98
CA ASN A 285 -82.00 50.93 71.07
C ASN A 285 -82.66 50.73 72.45
N PRO A 286 -82.79 51.78 73.29
CA PRO A 286 -83.39 51.65 74.61
C PRO A 286 -84.92 51.46 74.50
N PRO A 287 -85.52 50.54 75.27
CA PRO A 287 -86.97 50.43 75.34
C PRO A 287 -87.50 51.68 76.05
N SER A 288 -88.37 52.44 75.39
CA SER A 288 -89.00 53.71 75.81
C SER A 288 -88.24 55.01 75.51
N GLY A 289 -88.24 55.43 74.24
CA GLY A 289 -88.36 56.84 73.82
C GLY A 289 -87.21 57.83 74.11
N GLY A 290 -86.08 57.39 74.68
CA GLY A 290 -84.86 58.19 74.85
C GLY A 290 -83.86 57.99 73.70
N ARG A 291 -82.97 58.98 73.47
CA ARG A 291 -81.88 58.89 72.45
C ARG A 291 -81.06 57.61 72.66
N GLY A 292 -80.84 56.85 71.59
CA GLY A 292 -80.04 55.62 71.56
C GLY A 292 -78.64 55.80 72.16
N SER A 293 -78.13 54.73 72.76
CA SER A 293 -76.80 54.69 73.36
C SER A 293 -75.97 53.62 72.65
N PHE A 294 -74.80 54.00 72.12
CA PHE A 294 -73.88 53.07 71.47
C PHE A 294 -72.96 52.41 72.50
N HIS A 295 -72.80 51.10 72.42
CA HIS A 295 -71.74 50.38 73.14
C HIS A 295 -70.80 49.74 72.12
N CYS A 296 -69.52 50.04 72.23
CA CYS A 296 -68.47 49.34 71.50
C CYS A 296 -67.75 48.42 72.48
N CYS A 297 -67.67 47.12 72.17
CA CYS A 297 -67.04 46.12 73.02
C CYS A 297 -65.94 45.41 72.23
N ILE A 298 -64.73 45.37 72.79
CA ILE A 298 -63.66 44.52 72.30
C ILE A 298 -63.79 43.17 73.00
N ASN A 299 -63.90 42.09 72.24
CA ASN A 299 -63.88 40.74 72.81
C ASN A 299 -62.53 40.09 72.49
N PHE A 300 -61.71 39.92 73.53
CA PHE A 300 -60.53 39.07 73.46
C PHE A 300 -60.98 37.65 73.79
N PHE A 301 -60.70 36.68 72.91
CA PHE A 301 -60.98 35.27 73.21
C PHE A 301 -60.06 34.71 74.30
N ASP A 302 -59.12 35.51 74.83
CA ASP A 302 -58.36 35.21 76.05
C ASP A 302 -58.77 36.15 77.18
N ASN A 303 -59.31 35.55 78.25
CA ASN A 303 -59.81 36.19 79.47
C ASN A 303 -58.75 37.10 80.11
N ASN A 304 -58.90 38.44 79.96
CA ASN A 304 -58.75 39.46 81.01
C ASN A 304 -58.62 40.88 80.40
N LEU A 305 -59.32 41.84 81.02
CA LEU A 305 -59.50 43.28 80.66
C LEU A 305 -60.62 43.62 79.65
N LEU A 306 -61.81 43.95 80.19
CA LEU A 306 -62.79 44.82 79.53
C LEU A 306 -62.29 46.27 79.56
N THR A 307 -62.05 46.88 78.40
CA THR A 307 -61.83 48.32 78.29
C THR A 307 -63.08 48.96 77.66
N PHE A 308 -63.79 49.78 78.44
CA PHE A 308 -64.97 50.53 77.99
C PHE A 308 -64.54 51.83 77.29
N ILE A 309 -65.10 52.11 76.12
CA ILE A 309 -65.01 53.43 75.48
C ILE A 309 -66.11 54.33 76.08
N TYR A 310 -65.72 55.29 76.93
CA TYR A 310 -66.63 56.28 77.51
C TYR A 310 -66.90 57.46 76.55
N ARG A 311 -68.13 57.98 76.57
CA ARG A 311 -68.53 59.24 75.96
C ARG A 311 -68.18 60.40 76.90
N TYR A 312 -67.29 61.31 76.48
CA TYR A 312 -66.95 62.50 77.27
C TYR A 312 -67.96 63.63 77.00
N TYR A 313 -68.74 64.03 78.02
CA TYR A 313 -69.48 65.30 78.01
C TYR A 313 -68.55 66.41 78.55
N ARG A 314 -68.44 67.53 77.84
CA ARG A 314 -67.96 68.78 78.42
C ARG A 314 -69.14 69.75 78.48
N ALA A 315 -69.35 70.33 79.66
CA ALA A 315 -70.35 71.35 79.97
C ALA A 315 -70.15 72.62 79.13
#